data_AF-A0A8S9I5P7-F1
#
_entry.id   AF-A0A8S9I5P7-F1
#
_cell.length_a   1.000
_cell.length_b   1.000
_cell.length_c   1.000
_cell.angle_alpha   90.00
_cell.angle_beta   90.00
_cell.angle_gamma   90.00
#
_symmetry.space_group_name_H-M   'P 1'
#
loop_
_entity.id
_entity.type
_entity.pdbx_description
1 polymer ?
#
loop_
_entity_poly.entity_id
_entity_poly.type
_entity_poly.pdbx_seq_one_letter_code
_entity_poly.pdbx_strand_id
1 'polypeptide(L)'
;GSANGNVFSFSTTFVFAIVSKDRVIKGHGMAFVLSPTKAVELDTVQGAEVHDIDDNHVGIDINSVVSEIAASAGYFKDDGTFKNISLTSGDSMQLWVEYDSKQKRLNVTLHPVRVPKPKLPLLSLQKDLSPYLLESMYAGFTSSTGMLTASHYILAWNFKMNGTAQDIDPSRLPDVPRFKQPWIQTPKGVLTISLTTSGVTILIILSLGLWLNEILGLFSGWFWIDPCINKSKTQVYQGCGSSGDTRGCGKAF
;
A
#
# COMPACT_ATOMS: atom_id res chain seq x y z
N GLY A 1 14.16 -14.97 39.55
CA GLY A 1 12.81 -15.18 40.13
C GLY A 1 12.64 -14.41 41.42
N SER A 2 11.38 -14.18 41.80
CA SER A 2 10.95 -13.62 43.10
C SER A 2 11.52 -14.41 44.29
N ALA A 3 12.08 -13.75 45.31
CA ALA A 3 12.74 -14.41 46.45
C ALA A 3 11.79 -15.27 47.30
N ASN A 4 10.48 -15.11 47.15
CA ASN A 4 9.46 -15.81 47.93
C ASN A 4 8.74 -16.94 47.16
N GLY A 5 9.13 -17.24 45.91
CA GLY A 5 8.50 -18.28 45.08
C GLY A 5 7.05 -18.00 44.64
N ASN A 6 6.41 -16.96 45.17
CA ASN A 6 5.08 -16.52 44.78
C ASN A 6 5.17 -15.36 43.78
N VAL A 7 4.48 -15.55 42.66
CA VAL A 7 4.27 -14.52 41.63
C VAL A 7 2.83 -14.06 41.71
N PHE A 8 2.61 -12.76 41.50
CA PHE A 8 1.28 -12.21 41.40
C PHE A 8 0.67 -12.45 40.03
N SER A 9 -0.64 -12.66 40.00
CA SER A 9 -1.41 -12.57 38.76
C SER A 9 -1.31 -11.16 38.21
N PHE A 10 -1.42 -10.98 36.90
CA PHE A 10 -1.50 -9.66 36.29
C PHE A 10 -2.45 -9.67 35.11
N SER A 11 -2.98 -8.49 34.80
CA SER A 11 -3.85 -8.26 33.66
C SER A 11 -3.44 -6.95 33.01
N THR A 12 -3.36 -6.95 31.69
CA THR A 12 -3.11 -5.74 30.90
C THR A 12 -4.02 -5.76 29.68
N THR A 13 -4.52 -4.59 29.32
CA THR A 13 -5.23 -4.40 28.07
C THR A 13 -4.78 -3.12 27.41
N PHE A 14 -4.64 -3.16 26.10
CA PHE A 14 -4.30 -1.99 25.31
C PHE A 14 -5.02 -2.02 23.98
N VAL A 15 -5.29 -0.82 23.48
CA VAL A 15 -5.80 -0.61 22.13
C VAL A 15 -4.64 -0.14 21.27
N PHE A 16 -4.45 -0.78 20.11
CA PHE A 16 -3.42 -0.45 19.17
C PHE A 16 -3.94 -0.40 17.73
N ALA A 17 -3.16 0.21 16.84
CA ALA A 17 -3.37 0.15 15.40
C ALA A 17 -2.02 0.11 14.68
N ILE A 18 -1.93 -0.70 13.63
CA ILE A 18 -0.76 -0.75 12.76
C ILE A 18 -1.15 -0.26 11.38
N VAL A 19 -0.52 0.82 10.95
CA VAL A 19 -0.78 1.45 9.65
C VAL A 19 0.43 1.23 8.75
N SER A 20 0.26 0.45 7.69
CA SER A 20 1.27 0.27 6.64
C SER A 20 0.94 1.11 5.41
N LYS A 21 1.96 1.71 4.78
CA LYS A 21 1.82 2.46 3.54
C LYS A 21 1.63 1.54 2.32
N ASP A 22 2.23 0.35 2.35
CA ASP A 22 2.11 -0.66 1.31
C ASP A 22 1.44 -1.93 1.85
N ARG A 23 0.42 -2.42 1.12
CA ARG A 23 -0.35 -3.62 1.49
C ARG A 23 0.40 -4.93 1.26
N VAL A 24 1.61 -4.86 0.70
CA VAL A 24 2.31 -6.01 0.11
C VAL A 24 3.48 -6.51 0.99
N ILE A 25 4.10 -5.67 1.81
CA ILE A 25 5.23 -6.06 2.66
C ILE A 25 5.02 -5.53 4.08
N LYS A 26 5.04 -6.42 5.07
CA LYS A 26 4.74 -6.15 6.48
C LYS A 26 6.05 -6.20 7.28
N GLY A 27 6.26 -5.21 8.15
CA GLY A 27 7.45 -5.09 9.01
C GLY A 27 7.38 -5.99 10.26
N HIS A 28 8.46 -6.00 11.06
CA HIS A 28 8.70 -6.95 12.16
C HIS A 28 7.68 -6.90 13.33
N GLY A 29 6.81 -5.90 13.40
CA GLY A 29 5.67 -5.88 14.32
C GLY A 29 5.93 -5.11 15.61
N MET A 30 5.14 -5.43 16.64
CA MET A 30 5.20 -4.81 17.96
C MET A 30 4.98 -5.85 19.05
N ALA A 31 5.50 -5.58 20.24
CA ALA A 31 5.35 -6.45 21.40
C ALA A 31 5.02 -5.65 22.67
N PHE A 32 4.19 -6.24 23.53
CA PHE A 32 4.11 -5.87 24.94
C PHE A 32 5.18 -6.66 25.69
N VAL A 33 5.99 -5.97 26.50
CA VAL A 33 7.16 -6.55 27.16
C VAL A 33 7.10 -6.37 28.67
N LEU A 34 7.50 -7.42 29.39
CA LEU A 34 7.86 -7.37 30.80
C LEU A 34 9.37 -7.64 30.90
N SER A 35 10.15 -6.64 31.30
CA SER A 35 11.63 -6.73 31.31
C SER A 35 12.23 -6.21 32.62
N PRO A 36 13.28 -6.85 33.17
CA PRO A 36 13.92 -6.38 34.40
C PRO A 36 14.86 -5.18 34.20
N THR A 37 15.27 -4.86 32.96
CA THR A 37 16.27 -3.81 32.70
C THR A 37 15.65 -2.42 32.54
N LYS A 38 16.35 -1.39 33.02
CA LYS A 38 16.12 0.01 32.64
C LYS A 38 16.48 0.13 31.16
N ALA A 39 15.48 0.15 30.29
CA ALA A 39 15.60 -0.16 28.87
C ALA A 39 16.59 0.74 28.10
N VAL A 40 17.53 0.11 27.37
CA VAL A 40 18.02 0.61 26.08
C VAL A 40 18.22 -0.60 25.19
N GLU A 41 17.40 -0.71 24.13
CA GLU A 41 17.66 -1.61 23.01
C GLU A 41 17.35 -0.83 21.72
N LEU A 42 18.30 -0.88 20.78
CA LEU A 42 18.19 -0.36 19.43
C LEU A 42 18.79 -1.43 18.51
N ASP A 43 17.93 -2.23 17.87
CA ASP A 43 18.32 -3.21 16.85
C ASP A 43 17.61 -2.88 15.53
N THR A 44 18.35 -2.97 14.43
CA THR A 44 18.04 -2.45 13.09
C THR A 44 18.30 -3.50 12.00
N VAL A 45 17.75 -4.74 12.12
CA VAL A 45 17.74 -5.88 11.14
C VAL A 45 18.87 -6.89 11.34
N GLN A 46 18.80 -8.21 11.07
CA GLN A 46 17.83 -9.32 11.27
C GLN A 46 18.71 -10.57 11.43
N GLY A 47 18.42 -11.45 12.39
CA GLY A 47 18.76 -12.87 12.32
C GLY A 47 17.61 -13.62 11.67
N ALA A 48 17.77 -14.02 10.40
CA ALA A 48 16.74 -14.78 9.69
C ALA A 48 16.86 -16.25 10.08
N GLU A 49 16.17 -16.64 11.15
CA GLU A 49 15.86 -18.02 11.51
C GLU A 49 14.89 -18.01 12.70
N VAL A 50 13.63 -17.68 12.45
CA VAL A 50 12.57 -17.83 13.45
C VAL A 50 11.41 -18.51 12.74
N HIS A 51 10.83 -19.53 13.36
CA HIS A 51 9.70 -20.32 12.86
C HIS A 51 8.40 -19.50 12.81
N ASP A 52 8.41 -18.41 12.04
CA ASP A 52 7.25 -17.58 11.79
C ASP A 52 6.18 -18.41 11.07
N ILE A 53 5.00 -18.45 11.67
CA ILE A 53 3.87 -19.21 11.12
C ILE A 53 3.19 -18.46 9.96
N ASP A 54 3.19 -17.12 10.00
CA ASP A 54 2.74 -16.21 8.94
C ASP A 54 3.02 -14.72 9.28
N ASP A 55 3.09 -13.83 8.29
CA ASP A 55 3.31 -12.38 8.47
C ASP A 55 2.15 -11.61 9.18
N ASN A 56 1.25 -12.31 9.88
CA ASN A 56 0.05 -11.79 10.53
C ASN A 56 -0.27 -12.60 11.79
N HIS A 57 0.72 -12.92 12.62
CA HIS A 57 0.53 -13.76 13.80
C HIS A 57 0.59 -12.98 15.13
N VAL A 58 0.16 -13.66 16.19
CA VAL A 58 0.38 -13.27 17.59
C VAL A 58 1.13 -14.42 18.26
N GLY A 59 2.21 -14.11 18.98
CA GLY A 59 3.04 -15.07 19.69
C GLY A 59 3.21 -14.74 21.17
N ILE A 60 3.58 -15.75 21.97
CA ILE A 60 4.05 -15.59 23.35
C ILE A 60 5.51 -16.00 23.41
N ASP A 61 6.38 -15.03 23.65
CA ASP A 61 7.82 -15.21 23.72
C ASP A 61 8.29 -15.18 25.18
N ILE A 62 9.11 -16.15 25.60
CA ILE A 62 9.66 -16.22 26.96
C ILE A 62 11.17 -16.39 26.86
N ASN A 63 11.92 -15.31 27.13
CA ASN A 63 13.39 -15.28 27.08
C ASN A 63 14.01 -15.82 25.78
N SER A 64 13.26 -15.77 24.67
CA SER A 64 13.64 -16.28 23.35
C SER A 64 12.86 -15.51 22.29
N VAL A 65 13.44 -15.38 21.09
CA VAL A 65 12.72 -14.85 19.91
C VAL A 65 11.80 -15.89 19.27
N VAL A 66 11.95 -17.17 19.63
CA VAL A 66 11.06 -18.25 19.20
C VAL A 66 9.90 -18.36 20.20
N SER A 67 8.68 -18.16 19.72
CA SER A 67 7.48 -18.24 20.55
C SER A 67 7.26 -19.63 21.14
N GLU A 68 6.80 -19.68 22.39
CA GLU A 68 6.32 -20.92 23.03
C GLU A 68 5.03 -21.40 22.38
N ILE A 69 4.13 -20.47 22.05
CA ILE A 69 2.95 -20.70 21.22
C ILE A 69 2.66 -19.48 20.35
N ALA A 70 2.13 -19.71 19.15
CA ALA A 70 1.70 -18.66 18.24
C ALA A 70 0.45 -19.10 17.45
N ALA A 71 -0.32 -18.13 16.97
CA ALA A 71 -1.47 -18.34 16.07
C ALA A 71 -1.63 -17.16 15.12
N SER A 72 -2.19 -17.40 13.93
CA SER A 72 -2.59 -16.32 13.04
C SER A 72 -3.52 -15.34 13.77
N ALA A 73 -3.38 -14.05 13.51
CA ALA A 73 -4.14 -13.00 14.16
C ALA A 73 -5.63 -13.13 13.81
N GLY A 74 -6.43 -13.19 14.85
CA GLY A 74 -7.87 -13.36 14.75
C GLY A 74 -8.50 -13.47 16.11
N TYR A 75 -9.79 -13.77 16.09
CA TYR A 75 -10.58 -13.95 17.29
C TYR A 75 -11.66 -15.01 17.07
N PHE A 76 -12.09 -15.65 18.16
CA PHE A 76 -13.19 -16.60 18.13
C PHE A 76 -14.50 -15.89 18.43
N LYS A 77 -15.54 -16.22 17.66
CA LYS A 77 -16.92 -15.83 17.98
C LYS A 77 -17.48 -16.72 19.09
N ASP A 78 -18.64 -16.32 19.64
CA ASP A 78 -19.35 -17.11 20.65
C ASP A 78 -19.75 -18.52 20.17
N ASP A 79 -19.91 -18.71 18.86
CA ASP A 79 -20.18 -20.03 18.24
C ASP A 79 -18.91 -20.87 18.02
N GLY A 80 -17.75 -20.40 18.45
CA GLY A 80 -16.45 -21.06 18.27
C GLY A 80 -15.80 -20.83 16.89
N THR A 81 -16.45 -20.09 15.98
CA THR A 81 -15.91 -19.80 14.66
C THR A 81 -14.72 -18.84 14.75
N PHE A 82 -13.58 -19.25 14.20
CA PHE A 82 -12.42 -18.37 14.07
C PHE A 82 -12.64 -17.31 12.97
N LYS A 83 -12.31 -16.06 13.30
CA LYS A 83 -12.32 -14.91 12.38
C LYS A 83 -10.93 -14.31 12.29
N ASN A 84 -10.32 -14.49 11.13
CA ASN A 84 -9.03 -13.88 10.81
C ASN A 84 -9.18 -12.35 10.72
N ILE A 85 -8.19 -11.63 11.24
CA ILE A 85 -8.08 -10.17 11.12
C ILE A 85 -6.68 -9.80 10.64
N SER A 86 -6.57 -8.74 9.84
CA SER A 86 -5.26 -8.24 9.42
C SER A 86 -4.75 -7.19 10.40
N LEU A 87 -3.65 -7.48 11.10
CA LEU A 87 -3.02 -6.56 12.06
C LEU A 87 -2.65 -5.21 11.42
N THR A 88 -2.25 -5.24 10.14
CA THR A 88 -1.86 -4.06 9.35
C THR A 88 -3.03 -3.39 8.62
N SER A 89 -4.27 -3.66 9.01
CA SER A 89 -5.47 -3.06 8.39
C SER A 89 -5.58 -1.55 8.64
N GLY A 90 -4.90 -1.02 9.65
CA GLY A 90 -5.07 0.34 10.15
C GLY A 90 -6.34 0.54 10.99
N ASP A 91 -7.08 -0.53 11.26
CA ASP A 91 -8.20 -0.51 12.20
C ASP A 91 -7.71 -0.72 13.63
N SER A 92 -8.38 -0.08 14.59
CA SER A 92 -8.05 -0.21 16.00
C SER A 92 -8.47 -1.59 16.54
N MET A 93 -7.54 -2.25 17.21
CA MET A 93 -7.73 -3.56 17.83
C MET A 93 -7.41 -3.47 19.32
N GLN A 94 -8.07 -4.30 20.11
CA GLN A 94 -7.80 -4.42 21.54
C GLN A 94 -7.20 -5.78 21.83
N LEU A 95 -6.14 -5.79 22.62
CA LEU A 95 -5.48 -6.99 23.08
C LEU A 95 -5.49 -7.04 24.62
N TRP A 96 -5.71 -8.24 25.13
CA TRP A 96 -5.64 -8.57 26.55
C TRP A 96 -4.52 -9.58 26.78
N VAL A 97 -3.71 -9.36 27.82
CA VAL A 97 -2.77 -10.35 28.35
C VAL A 97 -3.08 -10.55 29.82
N GLU A 98 -3.44 -11.79 30.19
CA GLU A 98 -3.97 -12.12 31.51
C GLU A 98 -3.25 -13.36 32.05
N TYR A 99 -2.45 -13.18 33.10
CA TYR A 99 -1.77 -14.27 33.79
C TYR A 99 -2.46 -14.58 35.11
N ASP A 100 -2.95 -15.81 35.25
CA ASP A 100 -3.39 -16.38 36.52
C ASP A 100 -2.24 -17.19 37.14
N SER A 101 -1.69 -16.69 38.24
CA SER A 101 -0.54 -17.31 38.92
C SER A 101 -0.92 -18.53 39.77
N LYS A 102 -2.20 -18.73 40.08
CA LYS A 102 -2.70 -19.95 40.76
C LYS A 102 -2.87 -21.07 39.75
N GLN A 103 -3.46 -20.75 38.60
CA GLN A 103 -3.65 -21.69 37.52
C GLN A 103 -2.40 -21.86 36.67
N LYS A 104 -1.39 -21.00 36.79
CA LYS A 104 -0.17 -20.99 35.95
C LYS A 104 -0.49 -20.86 34.47
N ARG A 105 -1.42 -19.95 34.15
CA ARG A 105 -1.98 -19.82 32.80
C ARG A 105 -1.92 -18.39 32.30
N LEU A 106 -1.37 -18.21 31.10
CA LEU A 106 -1.29 -16.94 30.39
C LEU A 106 -2.24 -16.98 29.20
N ASN A 107 -3.25 -16.12 29.20
CA ASN A 107 -4.20 -15.97 28.11
C ASN A 107 -3.94 -14.69 27.34
N VAL A 108 -3.99 -14.78 26.01
CA VAL A 108 -3.97 -13.63 25.10
C VAL A 108 -5.27 -13.60 24.32
N THR A 109 -6.01 -12.50 24.41
CA THR A 109 -7.26 -12.31 23.65
C THR A 109 -7.13 -11.08 22.78
N LEU A 110 -7.28 -11.25 21.47
CA LEU A 110 -7.25 -10.17 20.47
C LEU A 110 -8.65 -10.04 19.87
N HIS A 111 -9.11 -8.81 19.63
CA HIS A 111 -10.34 -8.55 18.88
C HIS A 111 -10.37 -7.11 18.33
N PRO A 112 -11.19 -6.82 17.30
CA PRO A 112 -11.47 -5.44 16.90
C PRO A 112 -12.14 -4.66 18.04
N VAL A 113 -11.82 -3.36 18.18
CA VAL A 113 -12.29 -2.52 19.30
C VAL A 113 -13.82 -2.44 19.43
N ARG A 114 -14.55 -2.52 18.31
CA ARG A 114 -16.03 -2.43 18.28
C ARG A 114 -16.73 -3.77 18.42
N VAL A 115 -15.97 -4.83 18.72
CA VAL A 115 -16.47 -6.17 18.98
C VAL A 115 -16.30 -6.44 20.48
N PRO A 116 -17.30 -6.98 21.18
CA PRO A 116 -17.17 -7.37 22.58
C PRO A 116 -16.00 -8.36 22.77
N LYS A 117 -15.32 -8.29 23.93
CA LYS A 117 -14.21 -9.20 24.25
C LYS A 117 -14.66 -10.67 24.09
N PRO A 118 -14.01 -11.46 23.22
CA PRO A 118 -14.29 -12.88 23.07
C PRO A 118 -14.13 -13.66 24.39
N LYS A 119 -14.97 -14.68 24.59
CA LYS A 119 -14.85 -15.60 25.73
C LYS A 119 -13.69 -16.58 25.57
N LEU A 120 -13.39 -16.96 24.32
CA LEU A 120 -12.29 -17.84 24.00
C LEU A 120 -11.07 -16.97 23.65
N PRO A 121 -9.94 -17.14 24.38
CA PRO A 121 -8.72 -16.42 24.07
C PRO A 121 -8.14 -16.94 22.74
N LEU A 122 -7.37 -16.08 22.06
CA LEU A 122 -6.61 -16.48 20.87
C LEU A 122 -5.51 -17.47 21.24
N LEU A 123 -4.79 -17.21 22.32
CA LEU A 123 -3.74 -18.08 22.87
C LEU A 123 -3.99 -18.35 24.35
N SER A 124 -3.72 -19.58 24.78
CA SER A 124 -3.79 -19.99 26.18
C SER A 124 -2.59 -20.88 26.49
N LEU A 125 -1.57 -20.32 27.14
CA LEU A 125 -0.34 -21.03 27.51
C LEU A 125 -0.42 -21.48 28.98
N GLN A 126 -0.30 -22.79 29.21
CA GLN A 126 -0.22 -23.38 30.54
C GLN A 126 1.26 -23.50 30.96
N LYS A 127 1.81 -22.49 31.64
CA LYS A 127 3.23 -22.39 32.00
C LYS A 127 3.41 -21.61 33.30
N ASP A 128 4.26 -22.11 34.20
CA ASP A 128 4.65 -21.34 35.38
C ASP A 128 5.64 -20.24 35.02
N LEU A 129 5.21 -18.99 35.13
CA LEU A 129 6.04 -17.82 34.84
C LEU A 129 6.94 -17.40 36.03
N SER A 130 6.88 -18.09 37.17
CA SER A 130 7.67 -17.77 38.36
C SER A 130 9.19 -17.72 38.21
N PRO A 131 9.81 -18.55 37.36
CA PRO A 131 11.24 -18.44 37.14
C PRO A 131 11.63 -17.13 36.42
N TYR A 132 10.74 -16.62 35.57
CA TYR A 132 11.00 -15.51 34.64
C TYR A 132 10.58 -14.14 35.21
N LEU A 133 9.57 -14.10 36.09
CA LEU A 133 9.09 -12.87 36.70
C LEU A 133 9.92 -12.51 37.95
N LEU A 134 10.57 -11.35 37.90
CA LEU A 134 11.34 -10.80 39.02
C LEU A 134 10.47 -9.92 39.92
N GLU A 135 10.98 -9.57 41.11
CA GLU A 135 10.28 -8.70 42.07
C GLU A 135 9.98 -7.32 41.51
N SER A 136 10.83 -6.83 40.61
CA SER A 136 10.67 -5.55 39.92
C SER A 136 10.95 -5.75 38.44
N MET A 137 9.99 -5.33 37.62
CA MET A 137 10.08 -5.34 36.16
C MET A 137 9.37 -4.11 35.62
N TYR A 138 9.75 -3.70 34.41
CA TYR A 138 9.07 -2.67 33.65
C TYR A 138 8.10 -3.33 32.69
N ALA A 139 6.89 -2.79 32.60
CA ALA A 139 5.92 -3.11 31.58
C ALA A 139 5.93 -2.01 30.51
N GLY A 140 5.89 -2.39 29.24
CA GLY A 140 5.89 -1.42 28.16
C GLY A 140 5.69 -2.03 26.80
N PHE A 141 5.99 -1.25 25.77
CA PHE A 141 5.86 -1.66 24.38
C PHE A 141 7.17 -1.45 23.65
N THR A 142 7.46 -2.36 22.72
CA THR A 142 8.52 -2.20 21.72
C THR A 142 7.91 -2.41 20.33
N SER A 143 8.52 -1.82 19.33
CA SER A 143 8.14 -2.03 17.93
C SER A 143 9.35 -1.85 17.05
N SER A 144 9.44 -2.62 15.98
CA SER A 144 10.47 -2.46 14.96
C SER A 144 9.81 -2.25 13.61
N THR A 145 10.34 -1.30 12.85
CA THR A 145 9.99 -1.12 11.45
C THR A 145 11.05 -1.84 10.62
N GLY A 146 10.64 -2.85 9.85
CA GLY A 146 11.53 -3.52 8.90
C GLY A 146 11.86 -2.63 7.69
N MET A 147 12.13 -3.25 6.54
CA MET A 147 12.55 -2.58 5.30
C MET A 147 11.57 -1.51 4.75
N LEU A 148 10.32 -1.43 5.26
CA LEU A 148 9.34 -0.39 4.94
C LEU A 148 8.68 0.22 6.20
N THR A 149 8.14 1.44 6.04
CA THR A 149 7.52 2.24 7.12
C THR A 149 6.12 1.73 7.48
N ALA A 150 6.02 0.99 8.59
CA ALA A 150 4.77 0.83 9.32
C ALA A 150 4.77 1.73 10.54
N SER A 151 3.62 2.32 10.88
CA SER A 151 3.45 3.08 12.12
C SER A 151 2.65 2.25 13.11
N HIS A 152 3.21 2.07 14.31
CA HIS A 152 2.61 1.34 15.42
C HIS A 152 2.09 2.33 16.45
N TYR A 153 0.78 2.35 16.69
CA TYR A 153 0.14 3.28 17.62
C TYR A 153 -0.40 2.52 18.82
N ILE A 154 -0.08 2.99 20.03
CA ILE A 154 -0.82 2.65 21.26
C ILE A 154 -1.80 3.78 21.53
N LEU A 155 -3.10 3.48 21.45
CA LEU A 155 -4.18 4.45 21.58
C LEU A 155 -4.69 4.57 23.03
N ALA A 156 -4.60 3.48 23.79
CA ALA A 156 -4.93 3.42 25.20
C ALA A 156 -4.26 2.18 25.84
N TRP A 157 -3.96 2.24 27.13
CA TRP A 157 -3.33 1.15 27.88
C TRP A 157 -3.72 1.20 29.34
N ASN A 158 -4.16 0.06 29.88
CA ASN A 158 -4.40 -0.17 31.30
C ASN A 158 -3.62 -1.41 31.75
N PHE A 159 -3.00 -1.33 32.93
CA PHE A 159 -2.25 -2.42 33.54
C PHE A 159 -2.65 -2.58 35.00
N LYS A 160 -2.81 -3.82 35.47
CA LYS A 160 -3.12 -4.10 36.88
C LYS A 160 -2.42 -5.34 37.39
N MET A 161 -1.76 -5.19 38.53
CA MET A 161 -1.24 -6.31 39.32
C MET A 161 -2.34 -6.85 40.24
N ASN A 162 -2.37 -8.18 40.37
CA ASN A 162 -3.25 -8.92 41.28
C ASN A 162 -4.74 -8.54 41.16
N GLY A 163 -5.22 -8.45 39.92
CA GLY A 163 -6.60 -8.14 39.60
C GLY A 163 -6.78 -7.95 38.10
N THR A 164 -7.98 -7.56 37.69
CA THR A 164 -8.33 -7.34 36.27
C THR A 164 -8.08 -5.89 35.86
N ALA A 165 -7.38 -5.67 34.75
CA ALA A 165 -7.23 -4.34 34.16
C ALA A 165 -8.62 -3.77 33.81
N GLN A 166 -8.77 -2.45 33.94
CA GLN A 166 -10.02 -1.80 33.60
C GLN A 166 -10.24 -1.85 32.09
N ASP A 167 -11.47 -2.14 31.67
CA ASP A 167 -11.86 -2.06 30.26
C ASP A 167 -11.63 -0.65 29.70
N ILE A 168 -11.24 -0.60 28.43
CA ILE A 168 -11.02 0.64 27.70
C ILE A 168 -12.33 1.03 27.01
N ASP A 169 -12.80 2.25 27.25
CA ASP A 169 -13.97 2.81 26.58
C ASP A 169 -13.62 3.22 25.13
N PRO A 170 -14.19 2.54 24.11
CA PRO A 170 -13.90 2.81 22.71
C PRO A 170 -14.25 4.23 22.26
N SER A 171 -15.21 4.88 22.91
CA SER A 171 -15.69 6.21 22.52
C SER A 171 -14.68 7.32 22.81
N ARG A 172 -13.70 7.03 23.66
CA ARG A 172 -12.65 7.97 24.10
C ARG A 172 -11.33 7.77 23.36
N LEU A 173 -11.27 6.83 22.42
CA LEU A 173 -10.05 6.56 21.66
C LEU A 173 -9.77 7.69 20.66
N PRO A 174 -8.50 8.10 20.51
CA PRO A 174 -8.11 9.02 19.46
C PRO A 174 -8.24 8.37 18.07
N ASP A 175 -8.44 9.20 17.05
CA ASP A 175 -8.42 8.75 15.67
C ASP A 175 -7.02 8.31 15.25
N VAL A 176 -6.94 7.18 14.54
CA VAL A 176 -5.69 6.67 13.99
C VAL A 176 -5.31 7.50 12.76
N PRO A 177 -4.09 8.07 12.68
CA PRO A 177 -3.63 8.74 11.47
C PRO A 177 -3.64 7.76 10.28
N ARG A 178 -4.41 8.07 9.24
CA ARG A 178 -4.43 7.29 8.00
C ARG A 178 -3.69 8.05 6.91
N PHE A 179 -2.79 7.37 6.20
CA PHE A 179 -2.22 7.92 4.98
C PHE A 179 -3.35 8.14 3.97
N LYS A 180 -3.69 9.40 3.71
CA LYS A 180 -4.51 9.76 2.54
C LYS A 180 -3.68 9.40 1.32
N GLN A 181 -4.05 8.34 0.60
CA GLN A 181 -3.41 8.06 -0.68
C GLN A 181 -3.55 9.31 -1.57
N PRO A 182 -2.48 9.72 -2.30
CA PRO A 182 -2.57 10.82 -3.24
C PRO A 182 -3.74 10.56 -4.19
N TRP A 183 -4.60 11.57 -4.43
CA TRP A 183 -5.81 11.40 -5.25
C TRP A 183 -5.50 10.78 -6.63
N ILE A 184 -4.31 11.08 -7.16
CA ILE A 184 -3.72 10.58 -8.41
C ILE A 184 -3.65 9.04 -8.46
N GLN A 185 -3.40 8.39 -7.32
CA GLN A 185 -3.27 6.93 -7.21
C GLN A 185 -4.62 6.22 -6.99
N THR A 186 -5.70 6.97 -6.78
CA THR A 186 -7.03 6.37 -6.67
C THR A 186 -7.56 5.97 -8.06
N PRO A 187 -8.45 4.96 -8.19
CA PRO A 187 -9.05 4.60 -9.47
C PRO A 187 -9.71 5.78 -10.19
N LYS A 188 -10.31 6.71 -9.42
CA LYS A 188 -10.89 7.96 -9.96
C LYS A 188 -9.81 8.89 -10.51
N GLY A 189 -8.68 9.02 -9.83
CA GLY A 189 -7.54 9.83 -10.27
C GLY A 189 -6.92 9.27 -11.55
N VAL A 190 -6.62 7.98 -11.58
CA VAL A 190 -6.08 7.28 -12.76
C VAL A 190 -7.01 7.40 -13.96
N LEU A 191 -8.32 7.17 -13.74
CA LEU A 191 -9.33 7.33 -14.80
C LEU A 191 -9.37 8.76 -15.33
N THR A 192 -9.37 9.75 -14.45
CA THR A 192 -9.40 11.17 -14.85
C THR A 192 -8.15 11.55 -15.65
N ILE A 193 -6.97 11.13 -15.19
CA ILE A 193 -5.71 11.37 -15.90
C ILE A 193 -5.74 10.68 -17.26
N SER A 194 -6.12 9.41 -17.32
CA SER A 194 -6.22 8.66 -18.58
C SER A 194 -7.18 9.31 -19.57
N LEU A 195 -8.35 9.77 -19.12
CA LEU A 195 -9.32 10.44 -19.99
C LEU A 195 -8.77 11.78 -20.52
N THR A 196 -8.12 12.56 -19.66
CA THR A 196 -7.54 13.86 -20.06
C THR A 196 -6.37 13.70 -21.02
N THR A 197 -5.47 12.73 -20.79
CA THR A 197 -4.33 12.48 -21.68
C THR A 197 -4.80 11.93 -23.02
N SER A 198 -5.75 10.98 -23.03
CA SER A 198 -6.33 10.48 -24.28
C SER A 198 -7.06 11.56 -25.08
N GLY A 199 -7.78 12.47 -24.41
CA GLY A 199 -8.44 13.59 -25.10
C GLY A 199 -7.44 14.54 -25.76
N VAL A 200 -6.38 14.92 -25.03
CA VAL A 200 -5.34 15.81 -25.55
C VAL A 200 -4.57 15.18 -26.71
N THR A 201 -4.23 13.88 -26.64
CA THR A 201 -3.52 13.20 -27.73
C THR A 201 -4.37 13.14 -29.00
N ILE A 202 -5.67 12.87 -28.89
CA ILE A 202 -6.59 12.90 -30.04
C ILE A 202 -6.64 14.29 -30.69
N LEU A 203 -6.76 15.35 -29.88
CA LEU A 203 -6.78 16.72 -30.40
C LEU A 203 -5.48 17.09 -31.12
N ILE A 204 -4.32 16.69 -30.58
CA ILE A 204 -3.02 16.91 -31.21
C ILE A 204 -2.97 16.18 -32.57
N ILE A 205 -3.37 14.91 -32.62
CA ILE A 205 -3.40 14.12 -33.87
C ILE A 205 -4.31 14.76 -34.91
N LEU A 206 -5.51 15.21 -34.52
CA LEU A 206 -6.44 15.89 -35.42
C LEU A 206 -5.86 17.21 -35.94
N SER A 207 -5.26 18.01 -35.05
CA SER A 207 -4.63 19.29 -35.43
C SER A 207 -3.44 19.10 -36.38
N LEU A 208 -2.58 18.10 -36.12
CA LEU A 208 -1.47 17.73 -37.00
C LEU A 208 -1.97 17.19 -38.34
N GLY A 209 -3.05 16.41 -38.34
CA GLY A 209 -3.66 15.89 -39.56
C GLY A 209 -4.23 17.01 -40.44
N LEU A 210 -4.94 17.97 -39.84
CA LEU A 210 -5.45 19.15 -40.54
C LEU A 210 -4.31 20.01 -41.10
N TRP A 211 -3.29 20.28 -40.28
CA TRP A 211 -2.11 21.05 -40.67
C TRP A 211 -1.32 20.38 -41.82
N LEU A 212 -1.14 19.06 -41.76
CA LEU A 212 -0.48 18.30 -42.82
C LEU A 212 -1.29 18.34 -44.12
N ASN A 213 -2.61 18.27 -44.04
CA ASN A 213 -3.49 18.35 -45.21
C ASN A 213 -3.40 19.72 -45.90
N GLU A 214 -3.36 20.82 -45.15
CA GLU A 214 -3.13 22.16 -45.70
C GLU A 214 -1.77 22.27 -46.41
N ILE A 215 -0.70 21.74 -45.82
CA ILE A 215 0.64 21.74 -46.42
C ILE A 215 0.68 20.93 -47.73
N LEU A 216 0.13 19.71 -47.72
CA LEU A 216 0.07 18.88 -48.93
C LEU A 216 -0.79 19.53 -50.02
N GLY A 217 -1.86 20.23 -49.64
CA GLY A 217 -2.66 21.06 -50.54
C GLY A 217 -1.84 22.19 -51.19
N LEU A 218 -1.01 22.89 -50.41
CA LEU A 218 -0.11 23.92 -50.93
C LEU A 218 0.91 23.35 -51.92
N PHE A 219 1.45 22.15 -51.69
CA PHE A 219 2.37 21.49 -52.64
C PHE A 219 1.67 20.95 -53.90
N SER A 220 0.42 20.49 -53.78
CA SER A 220 -0.38 20.05 -54.95
C SER A 220 -0.69 21.20 -55.93
N GLY A 221 -0.67 22.45 -55.45
CA GLY A 221 -0.79 23.66 -56.28
C GLY A 221 0.48 24.04 -57.06
N TRP A 222 1.65 23.50 -56.70
CA TRP A 222 2.93 23.82 -57.37
C TRP A 222 3.30 22.86 -58.50
N PHE A 223 2.59 21.74 -58.66
CA PHE A 223 2.82 20.78 -59.76
C PHE A 223 1.95 21.02 -61.00
N TRP A 224 1.14 22.08 -61.02
CA TRP A 224 0.56 22.58 -62.28
C TRP A 224 1.52 23.56 -62.94
N ILE A 225 2.50 23.01 -63.67
CA ILE A 225 3.13 23.77 -64.76
C ILE A 225 2.06 23.85 -65.86
N ASP A 226 1.53 25.05 -66.09
CA ASP A 226 0.60 25.34 -67.19
C ASP A 226 1.17 24.86 -68.54
N PRO A 227 0.53 23.93 -69.26
CA PRO A 227 0.90 23.61 -70.63
C PRO A 227 0.28 24.65 -71.59
N CYS A 228 0.63 25.93 -71.43
CA CYS A 228 0.15 27.00 -72.31
C CYS A 228 1.22 28.08 -72.60
N ILE A 229 2.40 27.66 -73.06
CA ILE A 229 3.24 28.49 -73.94
C ILE A 229 3.54 27.68 -75.20
N ASN A 230 2.56 27.55 -76.12
CA ASN A 230 2.84 27.54 -77.56
C ASN A 230 1.60 27.62 -78.46
N LYS A 231 0.73 28.63 -78.32
CA LYS A 231 -0.28 28.92 -79.35
C LYS A 231 -0.59 30.41 -79.45
N SER A 232 0.15 31.12 -80.28
CA SER A 232 -0.41 32.18 -81.14
C SER A 232 0.69 32.82 -81.99
N LYS A 233 0.65 32.62 -83.31
CA LYS A 233 0.80 33.67 -84.33
C LYS A 233 0.65 33.07 -85.74
N THR A 234 -0.61 32.97 -86.15
CA THR A 234 -1.11 32.96 -87.53
C THR A 234 -2.57 33.37 -87.35
N GLN A 235 -3.13 34.43 -87.91
CA GLN A 235 -3.01 35.09 -89.22
C GLN A 235 -3.67 36.47 -89.07
N VAL A 236 -3.21 37.52 -89.75
CA VAL A 236 -4.01 38.40 -90.64
C VAL A 236 -3.01 39.30 -91.40
N TYR A 237 -2.93 39.18 -92.72
CA TYR A 237 -3.09 40.30 -93.67
C TYR A 237 -3.27 39.73 -95.08
N GLN A 238 -4.42 40.06 -95.68
CA GLN A 238 -4.77 39.83 -97.08
C GLN A 238 -3.95 40.74 -98.00
N GLY A 239 -3.68 40.29 -99.24
CA GLY A 239 -3.59 41.20 -100.38
C GLY A 239 -2.61 40.83 -101.51
N CYS A 240 -3.21 40.43 -102.64
CA CYS A 240 -2.73 40.57 -104.03
C CYS A 240 -1.55 39.72 -104.58
N GLY A 241 -1.88 38.93 -105.62
CA GLY A 241 -1.28 39.18 -106.94
C GLY A 241 -0.29 38.16 -107.51
N SER A 242 -0.82 37.34 -108.44
CA SER A 242 -0.19 36.84 -109.68
C SER A 242 1.08 35.95 -109.67
N SER A 243 0.87 34.78 -110.29
CA SER A 243 1.71 34.06 -111.27
C SER A 243 3.05 33.44 -110.86
N GLY A 244 3.17 32.14 -111.18
CA GLY A 244 4.33 31.67 -111.94
C GLY A 244 5.19 30.59 -111.29
N ASP A 245 4.93 29.36 -111.70
CA ASP A 245 5.95 28.38 -112.09
C ASP A 245 6.72 27.58 -110.99
N THR A 246 7.23 26.46 -111.48
CA THR A 246 7.44 25.13 -110.91
C THR A 246 8.92 24.83 -110.62
N ARG A 247 9.14 23.68 -109.95
CA ARG A 247 10.41 22.96 -109.64
C ARG A 247 10.97 23.33 -108.25
N GLY A 248 11.45 22.44 -107.41
CA GLY A 248 11.90 21.05 -107.52
C GLY A 248 13.00 20.82 -106.47
N CYS A 249 13.26 19.56 -106.10
CA CYS A 249 14.33 19.07 -105.19
C CYS A 249 14.14 19.41 -103.69
N GLY A 250 14.49 18.57 -102.71
CA GLY A 250 15.20 17.29 -102.66
C GLY A 250 15.49 16.99 -101.19
N LYS A 251 15.48 15.70 -100.80
CA LYS A 251 15.74 15.19 -99.44
C LYS A 251 17.18 15.44 -98.98
N ALA A 252 17.41 15.55 -97.67
CA ALA A 252 18.58 14.99 -96.99
C ALA A 252 18.32 14.83 -95.48
N PHE A 253 18.52 13.58 -95.02
CA PHE A 253 18.76 13.02 -93.68
C PHE A 253 18.09 13.60 -92.43
#